data_AF-A0A843AUQ7-F1
#
_entry.id   AF-A0A843AUQ7-F1
#
_cell.length_a   1.000
_cell.length_b   1.000
_cell.length_c   1.000
_cell.angle_alpha   90.00
_cell.angle_beta   90.00
_cell.angle_gamma   90.00
#
_symmetry.space_group_name_H-M   'P 1'
#
loop_
_entity.id
_entity.type
_entity.pdbx_description
1 polymer ?
#
loop_
_entity_poly.entity_id
_entity_poly.type
_entity_poly.pdbx_seq_one_letter_code
_entity_poly.pdbx_strand_id
1 'polypeptide(L)'
;MGPKDIQRMIRSRVAMLTNANPDLSIEDDVEEGTWGLLTLRERGHLVGFEFLETEESWKRPDAVLQYFEASNDGYYVGVLVPKRCVSRVTDLMYSMGELPVVVLTYEGLGVTPLSLS
;
A
#
# COMPACT_ATOMS: atom_id res chain seq x y z
N MET A 1 4.88 13.51 -5.87
CA MET A 1 5.65 12.32 -5.42
C MET A 1 6.19 11.66 -6.67
N GLY A 2 7.51 11.48 -6.79
CA GLY A 2 8.15 10.85 -7.95
C GLY A 2 8.61 9.41 -7.67
N PRO A 3 9.18 8.71 -8.68
CA PRO A 3 9.64 7.32 -8.55
C PRO A 3 10.68 7.09 -7.43
N LYS A 4 11.55 8.08 -7.18
CA LYS A 4 12.53 8.02 -6.09
C LYS A 4 11.90 8.16 -4.71
N ASP A 5 10.74 8.82 -4.63
CA ASP A 5 10.00 8.96 -3.38
C ASP A 5 9.33 7.63 -3.05
N ILE A 6 8.63 7.01 -4.01
CA ILE A 6 7.92 5.74 -3.74
C ILE A 6 8.86 4.62 -3.30
N GLN A 7 10.02 4.49 -3.95
CA GLN A 7 11.02 3.49 -3.55
C GLN A 7 11.56 3.72 -2.13
N ARG A 8 11.61 4.98 -1.68
CA ARG A 8 11.97 5.31 -0.30
C ARG A 8 10.85 4.94 0.67
N MET A 9 9.60 5.22 0.31
CA MET A 9 8.44 4.86 1.12
C MET A 9 8.35 3.34 1.31
N ILE A 10 8.55 2.58 0.23
CA ILE A 10 8.66 1.11 0.24
C ILE A 10 9.71 0.65 1.24
N ARG A 11 10.96 1.10 1.11
CA ARG A 11 12.05 0.69 2.03
C ARG A 11 11.73 1.01 3.49
N SER A 12 11.15 2.17 3.74
CA SER A 12 10.74 2.55 5.11
C SER A 12 9.64 1.64 5.63
N ARG A 13 8.64 1.31 4.81
CA ARG A 13 7.53 0.44 5.20
C ARG A 13 7.99 -1.01 5.42
N VAL A 14 8.82 -1.53 4.53
CA VAL A 14 9.45 -2.85 4.67
C VAL A 14 10.21 -2.94 5.98
N ALA A 15 11.08 -1.96 6.29
CA ALA A 15 11.84 -1.95 7.54
C ALA A 15 10.94 -1.90 8.78
N MET A 16 9.84 -1.13 8.75
CA MET A 16 8.90 -1.11 9.86
C MET A 16 8.22 -2.47 10.06
N LEU A 17 7.75 -3.09 8.99
CA LEU A 17 7.02 -4.35 9.03
C LEU A 17 7.92 -5.50 9.51
N THR A 18 9.15 -5.61 8.99
CA THR A 18 10.09 -6.67 9.40
C THR A 18 10.63 -6.47 10.82
N ASN A 19 10.79 -5.22 11.27
CA ASN A 19 11.14 -4.94 12.67
C ASN A 19 10.00 -5.32 13.64
N ALA A 20 8.74 -5.15 13.21
CA ALA A 20 7.58 -5.50 14.02
C ALA A 20 7.28 -7.01 14.01
N ASN A 21 7.51 -7.68 12.88
CA ASN A 21 7.33 -9.12 12.73
C ASN A 21 8.54 -9.75 12.01
N PRO A 22 9.51 -10.33 12.76
CA PRO A 22 10.69 -10.97 12.19
C PRO A 22 10.39 -12.22 11.33
N ASP A 23 9.22 -12.85 11.47
CA ASP A 23 8.80 -14.01 10.67
C ASP A 23 8.21 -13.61 9.30
N LEU A 24 8.03 -12.31 9.07
CA LEU A 24 7.48 -11.75 7.84
C LEU A 24 8.58 -11.56 6.79
N SER A 25 8.41 -12.23 5.66
CA SER A 25 9.16 -11.99 4.43
C SER A 25 8.34 -11.09 3.51
N ILE A 26 9.01 -10.12 2.88
CA ILE A 26 8.37 -9.15 2.00
C ILE A 26 9.13 -9.11 0.68
N GLU A 27 8.40 -9.27 -0.41
CA GLU A 27 8.87 -8.95 -1.76
C GLU A 27 8.30 -7.58 -2.14
N ASP A 28 9.15 -6.65 -2.55
CA ASP A 28 8.75 -5.30 -2.95
C ASP A 28 9.01 -5.03 -4.44
N ASP A 29 8.07 -4.36 -5.10
CA ASP A 29 8.23 -3.87 -6.48
C ASP A 29 7.71 -2.43 -6.63
N VAL A 30 8.30 -1.70 -7.59
CA VAL A 30 7.82 -0.38 -8.05
C VAL A 30 7.18 -0.55 -9.41
N GLU A 31 5.86 -0.47 -9.42
CA GLU A 31 5.04 -0.72 -10.59
C GLU A 31 4.89 0.53 -11.45
N GLU A 32 5.19 0.39 -12.74
CA GLU A 32 5.17 1.47 -13.74
C GLU A 32 5.94 2.74 -13.31
N GLY A 33 6.86 2.64 -12.35
CA GLY A 33 7.56 3.78 -11.76
C GLY A 33 6.66 4.71 -10.92
N THR A 34 5.39 4.38 -10.67
CA THR A 34 4.39 5.32 -10.14
C THR A 34 3.73 4.88 -8.84
N TRP A 35 3.82 3.60 -8.45
CA TRP A 35 3.28 3.07 -7.21
C TRP A 35 4.09 1.84 -6.78
N GLY A 36 3.83 1.33 -5.58
CA GLY A 36 4.55 0.19 -5.02
C GLY A 36 3.64 -0.96 -4.65
N LEU A 37 4.13 -2.18 -4.78
CA LEU A 37 3.46 -3.38 -4.29
C LEU A 37 4.37 -4.10 -3.30
N LEU A 38 3.84 -4.40 -2.12
CA LEU A 38 4.47 -5.33 -1.18
C LEU A 38 3.68 -6.63 -1.18
N THR A 39 4.35 -7.73 -1.46
CA THR A 39 3.81 -9.08 -1.27
C THR A 39 4.29 -9.62 0.06
N LEU A 40 3.35 -9.93 0.96
CA LEU A 40 3.62 -10.29 2.34
C LEU A 40 3.52 -11.81 2.52
N ARG A 41 4.59 -12.42 3.05
CA ARG A 41 4.63 -13.84 3.38
C ARG A 41 5.00 -14.07 4.83
N GLU A 42 4.19 -14.80 5.58
CA GLU A 42 4.54 -15.23 6.94
C GLU A 42 4.93 -16.70 6.92
N ARG A 43 6.16 -17.01 7.36
CA ARG A 43 6.70 -18.39 7.35
C ARG A 43 6.53 -19.10 5.98
N GLY A 44 6.74 -18.34 4.90
CA GLY A 44 6.64 -18.80 3.51
C GLY A 44 5.22 -18.79 2.91
N HIS A 45 4.17 -18.63 3.71
CA HIS A 45 2.78 -18.59 3.23
C HIS A 45 2.42 -17.17 2.83
N LEU A 46 1.80 -17.00 1.65
CA LEU A 46 1.24 -15.72 1.22
C LEU A 46 0.10 -15.33 2.16
N VAL A 47 0.22 -14.17 2.81
CA VAL A 47 -0.76 -13.68 3.79
C VAL A 47 -1.44 -12.39 3.36
N GLY A 48 -0.84 -11.61 2.46
CA GLY A 48 -1.41 -10.33 2.08
C GLY A 48 -0.58 -9.51 1.11
N PHE A 49 -1.15 -8.35 0.80
CA PHE A 49 -0.54 -7.35 -0.06
C PHE A 49 -0.67 -5.96 0.57
N GLU A 50 0.32 -5.10 0.35
CA GLU A 50 0.17 -3.67 0.57
C GLU A 50 0.45 -2.88 -0.71
N PHE A 51 -0.50 -2.04 -1.10
CA PHE A 51 -0.44 -1.15 -2.25
C PHE A 51 0.01 0.24 -1.77
N LEU A 52 1.17 0.69 -2.22
CA LEU A 52 1.73 1.98 -1.89
C LEU A 52 1.42 2.94 -3.03
N GLU A 53 0.38 3.74 -2.84
CA GLU A 53 -0.16 4.63 -3.85
C GLU A 53 0.40 6.05 -3.72
N THR A 54 0.44 6.77 -4.84
CA THR A 54 0.68 8.21 -4.93
C THR A 54 -0.65 8.96 -4.99
N GLU A 55 -0.64 10.25 -5.33
CA GLU A 55 -1.91 10.99 -5.53
C GLU A 55 -2.66 10.59 -6.79
N GLU A 56 -1.96 10.05 -7.77
CA GLU A 56 -2.49 9.80 -9.11
C GLU A 56 -2.67 8.32 -9.38
N SER A 57 -1.83 7.45 -8.80
CA SER A 57 -1.83 6.02 -9.13
C SER A 57 -3.07 5.27 -8.63
N TRP A 58 -3.67 5.65 -7.50
CA TRP A 58 -4.93 5.05 -7.03
C TRP A 58 -6.13 5.34 -7.95
N LYS A 59 -6.00 6.33 -8.85
CA LYS A 59 -7.04 6.69 -9.83
C LYS A 59 -6.96 5.85 -11.10
N ARG A 60 -5.96 4.97 -11.22
CA ARG A 60 -5.87 4.06 -12.39
C ARG A 60 -7.15 3.23 -12.47
N PRO A 61 -7.68 2.96 -13.68
CA PRO A 61 -8.98 2.29 -13.83
C PRO A 61 -9.12 0.96 -13.10
N ASP A 62 -8.01 0.24 -12.90
CA ASP A 62 -7.96 -1.10 -12.30
C ASP A 62 -7.45 -1.11 -10.86
N ALA A 63 -6.97 0.02 -10.30
CA ALA A 63 -6.36 0.05 -8.97
C ALA A 63 -7.31 -0.50 -7.89
N VAL A 64 -8.54 0.02 -7.86
CA VAL A 64 -9.57 -0.45 -6.92
C VAL A 64 -9.90 -1.92 -7.16
N LEU A 65 -10.02 -2.34 -8.41
CA LEU A 65 -10.35 -3.73 -8.74
C LEU A 65 -9.28 -4.68 -8.19
N GLN A 66 -7.99 -4.35 -8.34
CA GLN A 66 -6.89 -5.16 -7.81
C GLN A 66 -6.96 -5.33 -6.29
N TYR A 67 -7.30 -4.27 -5.54
CA TYR A 67 -7.43 -4.36 -4.08
C TYR A 67 -8.56 -5.31 -3.68
N PHE A 68 -9.70 -5.21 -4.38
CA PHE A 68 -10.89 -6.00 -4.08
C PHE A 68 -10.72 -7.46 -4.51
N GLU A 69 -10.07 -7.73 -5.64
CA GLU A 69 -9.76 -9.10 -6.08
C GLU A 69 -8.88 -9.82 -5.05
N ALA A 70 -7.78 -9.19 -4.62
CA ALA A 70 -6.91 -9.75 -3.59
C ALA A 70 -7.65 -9.96 -2.26
N SER A 71 -8.50 -9.01 -1.87
CA SER A 71 -9.29 -9.12 -0.63
C SER A 71 -10.34 -10.24 -0.73
N ASN A 72 -10.99 -10.39 -1.88
CA ASN A 72 -12.00 -11.41 -2.14
C ASN A 72 -11.39 -12.82 -2.17
N ASP A 73 -10.13 -12.94 -2.59
CA ASP A 73 -9.35 -14.18 -2.51
C ASP A 73 -8.92 -14.53 -1.07
N GLY A 74 -9.29 -13.71 -0.09
CA GLY A 74 -9.09 -13.96 1.34
C GLY A 74 -7.75 -13.44 1.89
N TYR A 75 -7.03 -12.62 1.12
CA TYR A 75 -5.77 -12.03 1.56
C TYR A 75 -6.00 -10.72 2.34
N TYR A 76 -5.08 -10.42 3.26
CA TYR A 76 -4.99 -9.07 3.82
C TYR A 76 -4.65 -8.07 2.72
N VAL A 77 -5.34 -6.92 2.69
CA VAL A 77 -5.08 -5.84 1.74
C VAL A 77 -4.96 -4.51 2.49
N GLY A 78 -3.75 -3.94 2.47
CA GLY A 78 -3.49 -2.58 2.92
C GLY A 78 -3.30 -1.63 1.74
N VAL A 79 -3.93 -0.46 1.75
CA VAL A 79 -3.75 0.59 0.73
C VAL A 79 -3.17 1.83 1.41
N LEU A 80 -1.88 2.06 1.22
CA LEU A 80 -1.16 3.20 1.76
C LEU A 80 -1.25 4.37 0.78
N VAL A 81 -1.86 5.47 1.21
CA VAL A 81 -2.04 6.66 0.37
C VAL A 81 -1.48 7.91 1.07
N PRO A 82 -1.19 8.99 0.32
CA PRO A 82 -0.89 10.27 0.94
C PRO A 82 -2.05 10.73 1.82
N LYS A 83 -1.80 11.37 2.97
CA LYS A 83 -2.84 11.82 3.91
C LYS A 83 -3.99 12.62 3.26
N ARG A 84 -3.69 13.44 2.24
CA ARG A 84 -4.71 14.23 1.52
C ARG A 84 -5.67 13.39 0.66
N CYS A 85 -5.30 12.15 0.36
CA CYS A 85 -6.08 11.23 -0.46
C CYS A 85 -6.97 10.31 0.39
N VAL A 86 -6.68 10.14 1.68
CA VAL A 86 -7.33 9.14 2.55
C VAL A 86 -8.85 9.18 2.47
N SER A 87 -9.48 10.35 2.64
CA SER A 87 -10.95 10.48 2.60
C SER A 87 -11.51 10.02 1.26
N ARG A 88 -10.90 10.45 0.15
CA ARG A 88 -11.39 10.10 -1.19
C ARG A 88 -11.26 8.62 -1.49
N VAL A 89 -10.14 8.02 -1.08
CA VAL A 89 -9.89 6.59 -1.28
C VAL A 89 -10.84 5.78 -0.40
N THR A 90 -11.00 6.14 0.87
CA THR A 90 -11.95 5.51 1.78
C THR A 90 -13.39 5.60 1.27
N ASP A 91 -13.85 6.77 0.81
CA ASP A 91 -15.19 6.94 0.23
C ASP A 91 -15.40 6.06 -1.01
N LEU A 92 -14.36 5.94 -1.85
CA LEU A 92 -14.38 5.07 -3.02
C LEU A 92 -14.48 3.59 -2.63
N MET A 93 -13.71 3.13 -1.63
CA MET A 93 -13.81 1.76 -1.13
C MET A 93 -15.22 1.46 -0.61
N TYR A 94 -15.81 2.37 0.18
CA TYR A 94 -17.18 2.21 0.69
C TYR A 94 -18.23 2.13 -0.42
N SER A 95 -18.05 2.86 -1.52
CA SER A 95 -18.98 2.81 -2.66
C SER A 95 -19.00 1.46 -3.39
N MET A 96 -17.94 0.66 -3.24
CA MET A 96 -17.75 -0.61 -3.94
C MET A 96 -18.17 -1.84 -3.11
N GLY A 97 -18.38 -1.69 -1.80
CA GLY A 97 -18.88 -2.73 -0.89
C GLY A 97 -18.05 -2.89 0.39
N GLU A 98 -18.52 -3.75 1.30
CA GLU A 98 -17.89 -4.00 2.61
C GLU A 98 -16.79 -5.09 2.54
N LEU A 99 -15.83 -4.97 1.63
CA LEU A 99 -14.63 -5.83 1.72
C LEU A 99 -13.60 -5.25 2.70
N PRO A 100 -12.84 -6.10 3.42
CA PRO A 100 -11.89 -5.67 4.45
C PRO A 100 -10.58 -5.10 3.86
N VAL A 101 -10.69 -4.07 3.01
CA VAL A 101 -9.54 -3.29 2.53
C VAL A 101 -9.21 -2.22 3.57
N VAL A 102 -7.98 -2.24 4.09
CA VAL A 102 -7.52 -1.28 5.11
C VAL A 102 -6.84 -0.10 4.43
N VAL A 103 -7.42 1.09 4.54
CA VAL A 103 -6.77 2.32 4.04
C VAL A 103 -5.87 2.91 5.13
N LEU A 104 -4.59 3.04 4.81
CA LEU A 104 -3.54 3.58 5.68
C LEU A 104 -2.96 4.86 5.07
N THR A 105 -2.31 5.67 5.91
CA THR A 105 -1.57 6.85 5.43
C THR A 105 -0.09 6.70 5.74
N TYR A 106 0.76 7.17 4.84
CA TYR A 106 2.20 7.18 5.09
C TYR A 106 2.55 7.94 6.38
N GLU A 107 1.91 9.10 6.59
CA GLU A 107 2.12 9.94 7.75
C GLU A 107 1.65 9.28 9.06
N GLY A 108 0.53 8.55 9.02
CA GLY A 108 0.04 7.75 10.15
C GLY A 108 0.98 6.60 10.52
N LEU A 109 1.85 6.20 9.59
CA LEU A 109 2.89 5.20 9.79
C LEU A 109 4.27 5.85 10.07
N GLY A 110 4.36 7.17 10.22
CA GLY A 110 5.64 7.86 10.40
C GLY A 110 6.56 7.82 9.17
N VAL A 111 6.03 7.45 8.00
CA VAL A 111 6.75 7.46 6.73
C VAL A 111 6.53 8.84 6.10
N THR A 112 7.55 9.69 6.16
CA THR A 112 7.46 11.06 5.61
C THR A 112 8.29 11.20 4.33
N PRO A 113 7.70 11.68 3.21
CA PRO A 113 8.50 12.13 2.08
C PRO A 113 9.33 13.34 2.49
N LEU A 114 10.63 13.34 2.21
CA LEU A 114 11.45 14.53 2.39
C LEU A 114 10.96 15.60 1.41
N SER A 115 10.46 16.70 1.94
CA SER A 115 10.32 17.93 1.16
C SER A 115 11.73 18.47 0.98
N LEU A 116 12.31 18.33 -0.21
CA LEU A 116 13.46 19.14 -0.59
C LEU A 116 12.91 20.54 -0.89
N SER A 117 13.05 21.43 0.10
CA SER A 117 12.89 22.88 -0.05
C SER A 117 13.94 23.45 -1.01
#